data_AF-A0A450WKC3-F1
#
_entry.id   AF-A0A450WKC3-F1
#
_cell.length_a   1.000
_cell.length_b   1.000
_cell.length_c   1.000
_cell.angle_alpha   90.00
_cell.angle_beta   90.00
_cell.angle_gamma   90.00
#
_symmetry.space_group_name_H-M   'P 1'
#
loop_
_entity.id
_entity.type
_entity.pdbx_description
1 polymer ?
#
loop_
_entity_poly.entity_id
_entity_poly.type
_entity_poly.pdbx_seq_one_letter_code
_entity_poly.pdbx_strand_id
1 'polypeptide(L)'
;MAVKLTRWFIFSIVVALLPIWFHLYRIPGNEPLALLITSCSNGELLLMTAAISGAALGALIGSGPNMLVAKLVVGSGCMTLLLLASMGFAYVASTPGQDILLTPEAITFGSLAIFAFGIVSSGSCIALAKY
;
A
#
# COMPACT_ATOMS: atom_id res chain seq x y z
N MET A 1 -9.72 16.54 14.67
CA MET A 1 -8.82 16.11 13.58
C MET A 1 -8.67 14.60 13.55
N ALA A 2 -8.35 14.00 14.71
CA ALA A 2 -8.14 12.57 14.89
C ALA A 2 -9.24 11.68 14.32
N VAL A 3 -10.51 11.82 14.69
CA VAL A 3 -11.56 10.79 14.42
C VAL A 3 -11.65 10.28 12.97
N LYS A 4 -11.60 11.14 11.94
CA LYS A 4 -11.60 10.70 10.53
C LYS A 4 -10.29 10.00 10.14
N LEU A 5 -9.15 10.53 10.62
CA LEU A 5 -7.83 9.97 10.39
C LEU A 5 -7.65 8.63 11.12
N THR A 6 -8.08 8.53 12.38
CA THR A 6 -8.03 7.29 13.17
C THR A 6 -8.98 6.24 12.58
N ARG A 7 -10.18 6.63 12.15
CA ARG A 7 -11.10 5.73 11.46
C ARG A 7 -10.50 5.21 10.16
N TRP A 8 -9.88 6.07 9.35
CA TRP A 8 -9.18 5.62 8.14
C TRP A 8 -8.01 4.69 8.47
N PHE A 9 -7.19 5.04 9.46
CA PHE A 9 -6.05 4.22 9.85
C PHE A 9 -6.50 2.82 10.30
N ILE A 10 -7.55 2.73 11.11
CA ILE A 10 -8.09 1.45 11.58
C ILE A 10 -8.74 0.68 10.41
N PHE A 11 -9.61 1.30 9.62
CA PHE A 11 -10.37 0.57 8.60
C PHE A 11 -9.61 0.32 7.30
N SER A 12 -8.59 1.11 6.96
CA SER A 12 -7.76 0.88 5.77
C SER A 12 -6.49 0.13 6.09
N ILE A 13 -5.72 0.53 7.11
CA ILE A 13 -4.40 -0.09 7.36
C ILE A 13 -4.55 -1.39 8.16
N VAL A 14 -5.33 -1.40 9.26
CA VAL A 14 -5.46 -2.62 10.09
C VAL A 14 -6.22 -3.73 9.35
N VAL A 15 -7.28 -3.37 8.61
CA VAL A 15 -8.02 -4.34 7.79
C VAL A 15 -7.21 -4.79 6.58
N ALA A 16 -6.42 -3.90 5.95
CA ALA A 16 -5.51 -4.32 4.90
C ALA A 16 -4.47 -5.32 5.42
N LEU A 17 -3.96 -5.17 6.65
CA LEU A 17 -3.00 -6.12 7.24
C LEU A 17 -3.59 -7.48 7.64
N LEU A 18 -4.91 -7.64 7.58
CA LEU A 18 -5.61 -8.85 8.03
C LEU A 18 -5.19 -10.15 7.29
N PRO A 19 -4.97 -10.15 5.96
CA PRO A 19 -4.48 -11.33 5.23
C PRO A 19 -3.08 -11.76 5.72
N ILE A 20 -2.21 -10.79 6.02
CA ILE A 20 -0.86 -11.06 6.55
C ILE A 20 -0.96 -11.71 7.94
N TRP A 21 -1.86 -11.22 8.79
CA TRP A 21 -2.13 -11.83 10.10
C TRP A 21 -2.62 -13.28 9.98
N PHE A 22 -3.54 -13.55 9.04
CA PHE A 22 -4.01 -14.90 8.77
C PHE A 22 -2.90 -15.82 8.26
N HIS A 23 -2.01 -15.31 7.40
CA HIS A 23 -0.85 -16.07 6.92
C HIS A 23 0.15 -16.38 8.03
N LEU A 24 0.38 -15.42 8.95
CA LEU A 24 1.27 -15.59 10.10
C LEU A 24 0.76 -16.65 11.09
N TYR A 25 -0.55 -16.69 11.34
CA TYR A 25 -1.17 -17.65 12.27
C TYR A 25 -1.28 -19.07 11.71
N ARG A 26 -1.24 -19.24 10.39
CA ARG A 26 -1.48 -20.52 9.73
C ARG A 26 -0.24 -21.43 9.69
N ILE A 27 0.96 -20.91 9.93
CA ILE A 27 2.22 -21.67 9.87
C ILE A 27 2.88 -21.72 11.26
N PRO A 28 2.56 -22.72 12.10
CA PRO A 28 3.27 -22.91 13.36
C PRO A 28 4.70 -23.39 13.06
N GLY A 29 5.70 -22.54 13.32
CA GLY A 29 7.12 -22.95 13.38
C GLY A 29 8.10 -22.27 12.42
N ASN A 30 7.66 -21.37 11.53
CA ASN A 30 8.59 -20.60 10.68
C ASN A 30 8.96 -19.25 11.32
N GLU A 31 10.21 -18.80 11.10
CA GLU A 31 10.65 -17.48 11.52
C GLU A 31 9.76 -16.40 10.88
N PRO A 32 9.25 -15.43 11.67
CA PRO A 32 8.29 -14.44 11.18
C PRO A 32 8.85 -13.59 10.02
N LEU A 33 10.18 -13.45 9.96
CA LEU A 33 10.89 -12.72 8.92
C LEU A 33 10.83 -13.44 7.57
N ALA A 34 11.01 -14.77 7.55
CA ALA A 34 10.92 -15.56 6.33
C ALA A 34 9.50 -15.53 5.76
N LEU A 35 8.48 -15.61 6.62
CA LEU A 35 7.08 -15.54 6.24
C LEU A 35 6.71 -14.17 5.62
N LEU A 36 7.26 -13.09 6.18
CA LEU A 36 7.07 -11.73 5.66
C LEU A 36 7.73 -11.57 4.28
N ILE A 37 8.92 -12.15 4.09
CA ILE A 37 9.61 -12.18 2.79
C ILE A 37 8.77 -12.95 1.77
N THR A 38 8.19 -14.10 2.13
CA THR A 38 7.35 -14.89 1.21
C THR A 38 6.04 -14.18 0.82
N SER A 39 5.37 -13.53 1.77
CA SER A 39 4.16 -12.73 1.47
C SER A 39 4.48 -11.48 0.64
N CYS A 40 5.61 -10.81 0.93
CA CYS A 40 6.08 -9.68 0.13
C CYS A 40 6.53 -10.10 -1.27
N SER A 41 7.17 -11.26 -1.42
CA SER A 41 7.62 -11.77 -2.72
C SER A 41 6.44 -12.13 -3.63
N ASN A 42 5.27 -12.43 -3.06
CA ASN A 42 4.03 -12.65 -3.80
C ASN A 42 3.33 -11.35 -4.22
N GLY A 43 3.86 -10.18 -3.84
CA GLY A 43 3.30 -8.89 -4.20
C GLY A 43 2.04 -8.49 -3.42
N GLU A 44 1.67 -9.22 -2.36
CA GLU A 44 0.50 -8.90 -1.52
C GLU A 44 0.58 -7.48 -0.94
N LEU A 45 1.78 -7.05 -0.57
CA LEU A 45 2.04 -5.71 -0.02
C LEU A 45 1.78 -4.59 -1.05
N LEU A 46 2.10 -4.83 -2.32
CA LEU A 46 1.84 -3.89 -3.42
C LEU A 46 0.34 -3.74 -3.64
N LEU A 47 -0.39 -4.84 -3.58
CA LEU A 47 -1.84 -4.85 -3.74
C LEU A 47 -2.54 -4.10 -2.59
N MET A 48 -2.06 -4.26 -1.35
CA MET A 48 -2.52 -3.45 -0.21
C MET A 48 -2.19 -1.96 -0.39
N THR A 49 -1.01 -1.63 -0.90
CA THR A 49 -0.62 -0.24 -1.16
C THR A 49 -1.56 0.42 -2.17
N ALA A 50 -1.91 -0.30 -3.24
CA ALA A 50 -2.85 0.16 -4.25
C ALA A 50 -4.25 0.38 -3.66
N ALA A 51 -4.73 -0.55 -2.82
CA ALA A 51 -6.04 -0.42 -2.17
C ALA A 51 -6.12 0.77 -1.21
N ILE A 52 -5.08 0.98 -0.37
CA ILE A 52 -5.01 2.11 0.56
C ILE A 52 -4.93 3.44 -0.20
N SER A 53 -4.10 3.50 -1.24
CA SER A 53 -3.93 4.69 -2.08
C SER A 53 -5.22 5.04 -2.83
N GLY A 54 -5.94 4.04 -3.34
CA GLY A 54 -7.21 4.23 -4.03
C GLY A 54 -8.30 4.75 -3.09
N ALA A 55 -8.38 4.20 -1.87
CA ALA A 55 -9.31 4.68 -0.85
C ALA A 55 -9.03 6.14 -0.45
N ALA A 56 -7.75 6.50 -0.27
CA ALA A 56 -7.35 7.86 0.08
C ALA A 56 -7.60 8.86 -1.07
N LEU A 57 -7.35 8.44 -2.31
CA LEU A 57 -7.64 9.24 -3.51
C LEU A 57 -9.14 9.50 -3.66
N GLY A 58 -9.98 8.48 -3.44
CA GLY A 58 -11.43 8.64 -3.46
C GLY A 58 -11.94 9.64 -2.41
N ALA A 59 -11.36 9.62 -1.20
CA ALA A 59 -11.66 10.59 -0.16
C ALA A 59 -11.23 12.03 -0.53
N LEU A 60 -10.12 12.18 -1.26
CA LEU A 60 -9.61 13.46 -1.73
C LEU A 60 -10.48 14.05 -2.86
N ILE A 61 -10.90 13.23 -3.81
CA ILE A 61 -11.76 13.64 -4.94
C ILE A 61 -13.16 14.03 -4.45
N GLY A 62 -13.69 13.33 -3.44
CA GLY A 62 -14.99 13.66 -2.84
C GLY A 62 -14.99 14.89 -1.93
N SER A 63 -13.87 15.61 -1.81
CA SER A 63 -13.73 16.78 -0.95
C SER A 63 -14.04 18.09 -1.70
N GLY A 64 -14.49 19.12 -0.97
CA GLY A 64 -14.89 20.41 -1.53
C GLY A 64 -13.77 21.21 -2.23
N PRO A 65 -14.09 22.36 -2.86
CA PRO A 65 -13.19 23.08 -3.77
C PRO A 65 -12.01 23.82 -3.11
N ASN A 66 -11.87 23.76 -1.79
CA ASN A 66 -10.76 24.42 -1.09
C ASN A 66 -9.42 23.75 -1.40
N MET A 67 -8.38 24.58 -1.60
CA MET A 67 -6.99 24.17 -1.85
C MET A 67 -6.82 23.19 -3.03
N LEU A 68 -7.57 23.40 -4.13
CA LEU A 68 -7.57 22.60 -5.35
C LEU A 68 -6.17 22.21 -5.87
N VAL A 69 -5.23 23.16 -5.88
CA VAL A 69 -3.86 22.93 -6.38
C VAL A 69 -3.10 21.93 -5.50
N ALA A 70 -3.20 22.06 -4.17
CA ALA A 70 -2.56 21.12 -3.25
C ALA A 70 -3.18 19.72 -3.35
N LYS A 71 -4.51 19.63 -3.53
CA LYS A 71 -5.21 18.36 -3.76
C LYS A 71 -4.76 17.70 -5.08
N LEU A 72 -4.56 18.48 -6.14
CA LEU A 72 -4.07 17.96 -7.42
C LEU A 72 -2.65 17.40 -7.33
N VAL A 73 -1.75 18.12 -6.65
CA VAL A 73 -0.36 17.66 -6.47
C VAL A 73 -0.31 16.38 -5.62
N VAL A 74 -1.01 16.35 -4.49
CA VAL A 74 -1.00 15.18 -3.60
C VAL A 74 -1.79 14.01 -4.19
N GLY A 75 -2.91 14.28 -4.87
CA GLY A 75 -3.70 13.27 -5.56
C GLY A 75 -2.93 12.63 -6.72
N SER A 76 -2.20 13.43 -7.52
CA SER A 76 -1.35 12.88 -8.59
C SER A 76 -0.22 12.02 -8.03
N GLY A 77 0.43 12.43 -6.93
CA GLY A 77 1.40 11.60 -6.21
C GLY A 77 0.81 10.26 -5.76
N CYS A 78 -0.38 10.28 -5.15
CA CYS A 78 -1.07 9.07 -4.73
C CYS A 78 -1.47 8.18 -5.92
N MET A 79 -1.86 8.78 -7.05
CA MET A 79 -2.19 8.07 -8.29
C MET A 79 -0.95 7.41 -8.91
N THR A 80 0.20 8.10 -8.93
CA THR A 80 1.45 7.52 -9.42
C THR A 80 1.91 6.35 -8.57
N LEU A 81 1.76 6.44 -7.24
CA LEU A 81 2.06 5.33 -6.33
C LEU A 81 1.12 4.13 -6.55
N LEU A 82 -0.17 4.39 -6.77
CA LEU A 82 -1.14 3.34 -7.09
C LEU A 82 -0.78 2.63 -8.40
N LEU A 83 -0.45 3.39 -9.45
CA LEU A 83 -0.01 2.84 -10.72
C LEU A 83 1.27 2.02 -10.57
N LEU A 84 2.27 2.57 -9.88
CA LEU A 84 3.55 1.88 -9.65
C LEU A 84 3.34 0.58 -8.85
N ALA A 85 2.49 0.60 -7.83
CA ALA A 85 2.13 -0.59 -7.07
C ALA A 85 1.42 -1.64 -7.93
N SER A 86 0.48 -1.22 -8.79
CA SER A 86 -0.22 -2.12 -9.70
C SER A 86 0.69 -2.73 -10.77
N MET A 87 1.62 -1.95 -11.33
CA MET A 87 2.62 -2.43 -12.28
C MET A 87 3.60 -3.38 -11.61
N GLY A 88 4.05 -3.05 -10.39
CA GLY A 88 4.89 -3.93 -9.58
C GLY A 88 4.21 -5.26 -9.29
N PHE A 89 2.93 -5.24 -8.92
CA PHE A 89 2.15 -6.46 -8.70
C PHE A 89 2.01 -7.28 -9.99
N ALA A 90 1.69 -6.63 -11.11
CA ALA A 90 1.58 -7.30 -12.40
C ALA A 90 2.91 -7.96 -12.82
N TYR A 91 4.05 -7.31 -12.57
CA TYR A 91 5.38 -7.84 -12.85
C TYR A 91 5.72 -9.07 -12.00
N VAL A 92 5.39 -9.01 -10.70
CA VAL A 92 5.55 -10.15 -9.78
C VAL A 92 4.65 -11.31 -10.21
N ALA A 93 3.39 -11.03 -10.54
CA ALA A 93 2.41 -12.05 -10.96
C ALA A 93 2.71 -12.64 -12.35
N SER A 94 3.35 -11.89 -13.25
CA SER A 94 3.72 -12.35 -14.59
C SER A 94 5.02 -13.17 -14.64
N THR A 95 5.66 -13.39 -13.49
CA THR A 95 6.89 -14.19 -13.39
C THR A 95 6.65 -15.53 -12.65
N PRO A 96 5.75 -16.41 -13.11
CA PRO A 96 5.71 -17.77 -12.60
C PRO A 96 6.84 -18.58 -13.25
N GLY A 97 7.94 -18.79 -12.51
CA GLY A 97 8.92 -19.85 -12.84
C GLY A 97 10.16 -19.44 -13.64
N GLN A 98 10.59 -18.17 -13.62
CA GLN A 98 11.96 -17.84 -14.03
C GLN A 98 12.83 -17.62 -12.80
N ASP A 99 13.95 -18.34 -12.73
CA ASP A 99 15.11 -18.11 -11.87
C ASP A 99 15.75 -16.75 -12.20
N ILE A 100 14.99 -15.67 -12.05
CA ILE A 100 15.55 -14.33 -12.12
C ILE A 100 16.41 -14.19 -10.87
N LEU A 101 17.69 -13.87 -11.07
CA LEU A 101 18.66 -13.40 -10.06
C LEU A 101 18.23 -12.10 -9.35
N LEU A 102 16.92 -11.80 -9.31
CA LEU A 102 16.35 -10.82 -8.40
C LEU A 102 16.23 -11.51 -7.07
N THR A 103 17.19 -11.24 -6.19
CA THR A 103 17.12 -11.67 -4.81
C THR A 103 15.74 -11.29 -4.25
N PRO A 104 15.01 -12.23 -3.63
CA PRO A 104 13.68 -11.95 -3.06
C PRO A 104 13.71 -10.78 -2.06
N GLU A 105 14.87 -10.52 -1.48
CA GLU A 105 15.18 -9.35 -0.65
C GLU A 105 14.97 -8.02 -1.39
N ALA A 106 15.36 -7.89 -2.65
CA ALA A 106 15.21 -6.66 -3.43
C ALA A 106 13.72 -6.35 -3.72
N ILE A 107 12.94 -7.39 -4.04
CA ILE A 107 11.49 -7.26 -4.28
C ILE A 107 10.77 -6.90 -2.98
N THR A 108 11.18 -7.53 -1.87
CA THR A 108 10.67 -7.25 -0.53
C THR A 108 10.95 -5.81 -0.12
N PHE A 109 12.18 -5.35 -0.30
CA PHE A 109 12.59 -3.98 0.03
C PHE A 109 11.89 -2.94 -0.85
N GLY A 110 11.78 -3.19 -2.16
CA GLY A 110 11.06 -2.31 -3.09
C GLY A 110 9.57 -2.20 -2.74
N SER A 111 8.92 -3.32 -2.43
CA SER A 111 7.52 -3.34 -2.02
C SER A 111 7.30 -2.61 -0.70
N LEU A 112 8.20 -2.80 0.27
CA LEU A 112 8.14 -2.13 1.57
C LEU A 112 8.35 -0.62 1.46
N ALA A 113 9.28 -0.18 0.61
CA ALA A 113 9.48 1.23 0.32
C ALA A 113 8.22 1.86 -0.32
N ILE A 114 7.65 1.22 -1.34
CA ILE A 114 6.43 1.69 -2.01
C ILE A 114 5.25 1.75 -1.03
N PHE A 115 5.12 0.76 -0.15
CA PHE A 115 4.11 0.76 0.91
C PHE A 115 4.28 1.91 1.90
N ALA A 116 5.51 2.16 2.38
CA ALA A 116 5.80 3.27 3.28
C ALA A 116 5.47 4.63 2.64
N PHE A 117 5.89 4.85 1.39
CA PHE A 117 5.53 6.05 0.63
C PHE A 117 4.03 6.15 0.39
N GLY A 118 3.36 5.02 0.12
CA GLY A 118 1.91 4.92 -0.03
C GLY A 118 1.16 5.39 1.22
N ILE A 119 1.60 4.97 2.42
CA ILE A 119 1.00 5.41 3.69
C ILE A 119 1.15 6.92 3.88
N VAL A 120 2.35 7.46 3.64
CA VAL A 120 2.62 8.89 3.82
C VAL A 120 1.76 9.72 2.85
N SER A 121 1.77 9.37 1.56
CA SER A 121 0.99 10.06 0.53
C SER A 121 -0.52 9.97 0.78
N SER A 122 -1.02 8.79 1.17
CA SER A 122 -2.43 8.56 1.49
C SER A 122 -2.86 9.33 2.74
N GLY A 123 -1.99 9.40 3.75
CA GLY A 123 -2.20 10.21 4.94
C GLY A 123 -2.33 11.71 4.61
N SER A 124 -1.47 12.21 3.72
CA SER A 124 -1.54 13.59 3.22
C SER A 124 -2.83 13.87 2.45
N CYS A 125 -3.31 12.92 1.63
CA CYS A 125 -4.60 13.04 0.94
C CYS A 125 -5.75 13.26 1.93
N ILE A 126 -5.78 12.52 3.03
CA ILE A 126 -6.89 12.59 3.99
C ILE A 126 -6.80 13.83 4.87
N ALA A 127 -5.59 14.28 5.18
CA ALA A 127 -5.38 15.56 5.85
C ALA A 127 -5.92 16.73 5.00
N LEU A 128 -5.65 16.72 3.69
CA LEU A 128 -6.09 17.74 2.73
C LEU A 128 -7.57 17.61 2.35
N ALA A 129 -8.14 16.41 2.32
CA ALA A 129 -9.56 16.17 2.04
C ALA A 129 -10.50 16.81 3.07
N LYS A 130 -9.97 17.30 4.20
CA LYS A 130 -10.74 17.98 5.23
C LYS A 130 -10.76 19.51 5.08
N TYR A 131 -9.85 20.09 4.30
CA TYR A 131 -9.87 21.50 3.95
C TYR A 131 -10.83 21.75 2.79
#